data_AF-A0A2E9MTZ9-F1
#
_entry.id   AF-A0A2E9MTZ9-F1
#
_cell.length_a   1.000
_cell.length_b   1.000
_cell.length_c   1.000
_cell.angle_alpha   90.00
_cell.angle_beta   90.00
_cell.angle_gamma   90.00
#
_symmetry.space_group_name_H-M   'P 1'
#
loop_
_entity.id
_entity.type
_entity.pdbx_description
1 polymer ?
#
loop_
_entity_poly.entity_id
_entity_poly.type
_entity_poly.pdbx_seq_one_letter_code
_entity_poly.pdbx_strand_id
1 'polypeptide(L)' 'MPIKEDFCKGDKKPIGKINYSDGENFHWVWPSQAGEAGNDWDASTDDKVLADYKKHGEKMEKLGITGTMVANDWDVC' A
#
# COMPACT_ATOMS: atom_id res chain seq x y z
N MET A 1 7.04 18.75 -4.34
CA MET A 1 5.68 18.98 -4.90
C MET A 1 4.82 17.78 -4.54
N PRO A 2 3.76 17.95 -3.74
CA PRO A 2 2.87 16.84 -3.42
C PRO A 2 2.22 16.33 -4.71
N ILE A 3 2.14 15.01 -4.85
CA ILE A 3 1.29 14.39 -5.86
C ILE A 3 -0.14 14.86 -5.62
N LYS A 4 -0.83 15.21 -6.69
CA LYS A 4 -2.19 15.73 -6.57
C LYS A 4 -3.09 14.68 -5.91
N GLU A 5 -4.07 15.16 -5.14
CA GLU A 5 -5.05 14.32 -4.44
C GLU A 5 -5.86 13.43 -5.40
N ASP A 6 -5.98 13.83 -6.67
CA ASP A 6 -6.68 13.13 -7.74
C ASP A 6 -5.79 12.18 -8.55
N PHE A 7 -4.55 11.91 -8.10
CA PHE A 7 -3.61 11.06 -8.83
C PHE A 7 -4.12 9.63 -9.01
N CYS A 8 -4.73 9.03 -7.98
CA CYS A 8 -5.48 7.80 -8.14
C CYS A 8 -6.76 8.10 -8.92
N LYS A 9 -6.70 7.94 -10.25
CA LYS A 9 -7.84 8.12 -11.15
C LYS A 9 -8.97 7.16 -10.77
N GLY A 10 -10.21 7.66 -10.76
CA GLY A 10 -11.42 6.88 -10.45
C GLY A 10 -12.16 7.42 -9.23
N ASP A 11 -12.80 6.52 -8.50
CA ASP A 11 -13.60 6.77 -7.28
C ASP A 11 -12.77 6.66 -5.97
N LYS A 12 -11.47 6.36 -6.07
CA LYS A 12 -10.58 6.16 -4.94
C LYS A 12 -10.16 7.48 -4.31
N LYS A 13 -10.82 7.82 -3.19
CA LYS A 13 -10.44 8.97 -2.36
C LYS A 13 -9.28 8.60 -1.41
N PRO A 14 -8.41 9.56 -1.06
CA PRO A 14 -7.41 9.32 -0.03
C PRO A 14 -8.07 8.97 1.31
N ILE A 15 -7.50 8.00 2.02
CA ILE A 15 -7.88 7.60 3.39
C ILE A 15 -7.01 8.24 4.46
N GLY A 16 -5.92 8.91 4.07
CA GLY A 16 -5.04 9.56 5.04
C GLY A 16 -3.92 10.39 4.43
N LYS A 17 -3.08 10.93 5.32
CA LYS A 17 -1.87 11.66 4.98
C LYS A 17 -0.70 11.22 5.86
N ILE A 18 0.50 11.11 5.28
CA ILE A 18 1.76 10.93 6.00
C ILE A 18 2.55 12.22 5.87
N ASN A 19 2.78 12.92 6.98
CA ASN A 19 3.60 14.14 7.00
C ASN A 19 5.07 13.76 7.17
N TYR A 20 5.96 14.45 6.48
CA TYR A 20 7.39 14.37 6.75
C TYR A 20 7.76 15.16 8.00
N SER A 21 8.93 14.82 8.56
CA SER A 21 9.52 15.51 9.71
C SER A 21 9.92 16.96 9.40
N ASP A 22 9.99 17.35 8.13
CA ASP A 22 10.27 18.72 7.69
C ASP A 22 9.06 19.67 7.84
N GLY A 23 7.87 19.14 8.09
CA GLY A 23 6.64 19.92 8.28
C GLY A 23 6.09 20.59 7.01
N GLU A 24 6.77 20.46 5.88
CA GLU A 24 6.38 21.08 4.61
C GLU A 24 5.85 20.06 3.60
N ASN A 25 6.40 18.84 3.63
CA ASN A 25 6.05 17.79 2.69
C ASN A 25 5.12 16.75 3.32
N PHE A 26 4.22 16.22 2.50
CA PHE A 26 3.33 15.13 2.90
C PHE A 26 2.98 14.23 1.70
N HIS A 27 2.47 13.05 2.02
CA HIS A 27 1.87 12.11 1.06
C HIS A 27 0.43 11.88 1.37
N TRP A 28 -0.36 11.75 0.32
CA TRP A 28 -1.66 11.12 0.40
C TRP A 28 -1.50 9.60 0.49
N VAL A 29 -2.37 8.99 1.28
CA VAL A 29 -2.53 7.54 1.39
C VAL A 29 -3.87 7.19 0.78
N TRP A 30 -3.89 6.31 -0.21
CA TRP A 30 -5.12 5.74 -0.78
C TRP A 30 -5.36 4.32 -0.28
N PRO A 31 -6.60 3.80 -0.34
CA PRO A 31 -6.88 2.40 0.00
C PRO A 31 -5.96 1.43 -0.74
N SER A 32 -5.63 0.33 -0.07
CA SER A 32 -4.97 -0.81 -0.73
C SER A 32 -5.83 -1.30 -1.90
N GLN A 33 -5.17 -1.77 -2.95
CA GLN A 33 -5.81 -2.39 -4.11
C GLN A 33 -5.79 -3.91 -4.02
N ALA A 34 -5.24 -4.48 -2.94
CA ALA A 34 -5.20 -5.93 -2.73
C ALA A 34 -6.61 -6.54 -2.71
N GLY A 35 -6.83 -7.53 -3.58
CA GLY A 35 -8.10 -8.20 -3.84
C GLY A 35 -9.02 -7.48 -4.84
N GLU A 36 -8.58 -6.40 -5.50
CA GLU A 36 -9.28 -5.85 -6.67
C GLU A 36 -8.95 -6.64 -7.94
N ALA A 37 -9.76 -6.48 -8.99
CA ALA A 37 -9.54 -7.17 -10.26
C ALA A 37 -8.15 -6.85 -10.85
N GLY A 38 -7.32 -7.88 -11.03
CA GLY A 38 -5.93 -7.74 -11.49
C GLY A 38 -4.93 -7.45 -10.36
N ASN A 39 -5.36 -7.58 -9.11
CA ASN A 39 -4.54 -7.47 -7.91
C ASN A 39 -5.00 -8.55 -6.92
N ASP A 40 -4.70 -9.81 -7.23
CA ASP A 40 -5.29 -10.99 -6.57
C ASP A 40 -4.68 -11.31 -5.20
N TRP A 41 -3.70 -10.51 -4.76
CA TRP A 41 -3.01 -10.65 -3.48
C TRP A 41 -2.33 -12.02 -3.32
N ASP A 42 -1.73 -12.52 -4.39
CA ASP A 42 -1.27 -13.91 -4.53
C ASP A 42 -0.30 -14.36 -3.45
N ALA A 43 0.63 -13.51 -3.01
CA ALA A 43 1.60 -13.91 -1.98
C ALA A 43 0.96 -14.11 -0.60
N SER A 44 -0.23 -13.56 -0.37
CA SER A 44 -1.02 -13.83 0.85
C SER A 44 -1.49 -15.27 0.96
N THR A 45 -1.39 -16.04 -0.13
CA THR A 45 -1.76 -17.45 -0.20
C THR A 45 -0.56 -18.39 -0.34
N ASP A 46 0.66 -17.87 -0.50
CA ASP A 46 1.86 -18.69 -0.63
C ASP A 46 2.34 -19.22 0.74
N ASP A 47 2.42 -20.54 0.87
CA ASP A 47 2.80 -21.21 2.12
C ASP A 47 4.19 -20.81 2.64
N LYS A 48 5.14 -20.47 1.75
CA LYS A 48 6.48 -20.03 2.17
C LYS A 48 6.43 -18.61 2.72
N VAL A 49 5.70 -17.73 2.05
CA VAL A 49 5.51 -16.35 2.50
C VAL A 49 4.83 -16.34 3.87
N LEU A 50 3.74 -17.11 4.03
CA LEU A 50 3.05 -17.24 5.32
C LEU A 50 3.97 -17.79 6.44
N ALA A 51 4.83 -18.76 6.11
CA ALA A 51 5.80 -19.30 7.06
C ALA A 51 6.86 -18.27 7.49
N ASP A 52 7.34 -17.45 6.55
CA ASP A 52 8.31 -16.39 6.84
C ASP A 52 7.69 -15.27 7.68
N TYR A 53 6.49 -14.79 7.34
CA TYR A 53 5.77 -13.80 8.17
C TYR A 53 5.59 -14.32 9.62
N LYS A 54 5.21 -15.59 9.77
CA LYS A 54 5.06 -16.22 11.09
C LYS A 54 6.39 -16.32 11.85
N LYS A 55 7.49 -16.63 11.17
CA LYS A 55 8.83 -16.70 11.76
C LYS A 55 9.32 -15.33 12.25
N HIS A 56 8.96 -14.28 11.51
CA HIS A 56 9.33 -12.90 11.83
C HIS A 56 8.35 -12.22 12.82
N GLY A 57 7.22 -12.85 13.12
CA GLY A 57 6.18 -12.27 14.00
C GLY A 57 5.41 -11.14 13.33
N GLU A 58 5.46 -11.08 12.01
CA GLU A 58 4.83 -10.06 11.17
C GLU A 58 3.44 -10.51 10.74
N LYS A 59 2.56 -9.54 10.44
CA LYS A 59 1.21 -9.79 9.93
C LYS A 59 1.10 -9.22 8.52
N MET A 60 0.50 -9.99 7.62
CA MET A 60 0.06 -9.44 6.35
C MET A 60 -1.18 -8.58 6.56
N GLU A 61 -1.08 -7.32 6.17
CA GLU A 61 -2.14 -6.34 6.26
C GLU A 61 -2.25 -5.59 4.94
N LYS A 62 -3.47 -5.23 4.55
CA LYS A 62 -3.71 -4.44 3.34
C LYS A 62 -3.19 -3.02 3.55
N LEU A 63 -1.98 -2.75 3.09
CA LEU A 63 -1.36 -1.43 3.22
C LEU A 63 -1.85 -0.47 2.13
N GLY A 64 -2.11 0.77 2.53
CA GLY A 64 -2.50 1.83 1.61
C GLY A 64 -1.35 2.24 0.69
N ILE A 65 -1.68 2.69 -0.53
CA ILE A 65 -0.69 3.15 -1.51
C ILE A 65 -0.32 4.60 -1.20
N THR A 66 0.98 4.90 -1.13
CA THR A 66 1.49 6.26 -0.88
C THR A 66 2.09 6.85 -2.16
N GLY A 67 1.97 8.17 -2.35
CA GLY A 67 2.32 8.80 -3.63
C GLY A 67 3.80 8.74 -4.05
N THR A 68 4.79 8.77 -3.14
CA THR A 68 6.22 8.88 -3.55
C THR A 68 7.04 7.61 -3.39
N MET A 69 6.55 6.64 -2.62
CA MET A 69 7.06 5.29 -2.66
C MET A 69 6.01 4.48 -3.40
N VAL A 70 6.40 3.88 -4.53
CA VAL A 70 5.79 2.61 -4.91
C VAL A 70 6.08 1.70 -3.72
N ALA A 71 5.18 1.69 -2.74
CA ALA A 71 5.04 0.58 -1.82
C ALA A 71 4.67 -0.55 -2.77
N ASN A 72 5.71 -1.20 -3.29
CA ASN A 72 5.57 -2.41 -4.05
C ASN A 72 4.90 -3.33 -3.05
N ASP A 73 3.59 -3.48 -3.19
CA ASP A 73 2.83 -4.49 -2.47
C ASP A 73 3.48 -5.79 -2.93
N TRP A 74 4.42 -6.31 -2.13
CA TRP A 74 5.19 -7.51 -2.47
C TRP A 74 4.28 -8.73 -2.63
N ASP A 75 3.00 -8.56 -2.31
CA ASP A 75 1.97 -9.55 -2.45
C ASP A 75 1.26 -9.54 -3.83
N VAL A 76 1.70 -8.67 -4.76
CA VAL A 76 1.14 -8.53 -6.11
C VAL A 76 2.28 -8.53 -7.13
N CYS A 77 2.46 -9.65 -7.84
CA CYS A 77 3.42 -9.81 -8.94
C CYS A 77 2.73 -9.69 -10.30
#